data_AF-A0A5C4RYQ4-F1
#
_entry.id   AF-A0A5C4RYQ4-F1
#
_cell.length_a   1.000
_cell.length_b   1.000
_cell.length_c   1.000
_cell.angle_alpha   90.00
_cell.angle_beta   90.00
_cell.angle_gamma   90.00
#
_symmetry.space_group_name_H-M   'P 1'
#
loop_
_entity.id
_entity.type
_entity.pdbx_description
1 polymer ?
#
loop_
_entity_poly.entity_id
_entity_poly.type
_entity_poly.pdbx_seq_one_letter_code
_entity_poly.pdbx_strand_id
1 'polypeptide(L)' 'MREKKTSQINLRISPSLKVAADRAAAADQRSLTSLIEKLLMDHLRKSGFMDDTDNIQRHEE' A
#
# COMPACT_ATOMS: atom_id res chain seq x y z
N MET A 1 20.16 0.13 6.30
CA MET A 1 19.56 -1.00 7.04
C MET A 1 18.17 -1.20 6.46
N ARG A 2 17.89 -2.32 5.76
CA ARG A 2 16.65 -2.49 4.97
C ARG A 2 15.44 -2.56 5.91
N GLU A 3 14.55 -1.58 5.82
CA GLU A 3 13.28 -1.59 6.54
C GLU A 3 12.49 -2.87 6.21
N LYS A 4 12.32 -3.74 7.21
CA LYS A 4 11.30 -4.78 7.23
C LYS A 4 10.30 -4.45 8.33
N LYS A 5 9.64 -3.30 8.22
CA LYS A 5 8.46 -2.98 9.03
C LYS A 5 7.24 -3.10 8.15
N THR A 6 6.94 -4.32 7.71
CA THR A 6 5.65 -4.59 7.06
C THR A 6 4.58 -4.50 8.14
N SER A 7 3.98 -3.33 8.31
CA SER A 7 2.80 -3.15 9.15
C SER A 7 1.61 -3.85 8.49
N GLN A 8 0.96 -4.77 9.21
CA GLN A 8 -0.19 -5.49 8.68
C GLN A 8 -1.43 -4.58 8.67
N ILE A 9 -1.98 -4.33 7.49
CA ILE A 9 -3.25 -3.61 7.35
C ILE A 9 -4.41 -4.62 7.25
N ASN A 10 -5.44 -4.46 8.09
CA ASN A 10 -6.69 -5.22 7.97
C ASN A 10 -7.67 -4.40 7.14
N LEU A 11 -7.74 -4.69 5.84
CA LEU A 11 -8.59 -3.96 4.91
C LEU A 11 -9.88 -4.75 4.61
N ARG A 12 -11.03 -4.14 4.86
CA ARG A 12 -12.32 -4.64 4.35
C ARG A 12 -12.65 -3.93 3.04
N ILE A 13 -12.65 -4.69 1.96
CA ILE A 13 -13.12 -4.23 0.65
C ILE A 13 -14.36 -5.00 0.24
N SER A 14 -15.19 -4.36 -0.57
CA SER A 14 -16.32 -5.02 -1.21
C SER A 14 -15.84 -6.21 -2.07
N PRO A 15 -16.59 -7.32 -2.12
CA PRO A 15 -16.19 -8.51 -2.88
C PRO A 15 -15.97 -8.20 -4.36
N SER A 16 -16.80 -7.34 -4.96
CA SER A 16 -16.66 -6.90 -6.35
C SER A 16 -15.33 -6.17 -6.61
N LEU A 17 -14.88 -5.36 -5.64
CA LEU A 17 -13.60 -4.65 -5.72
C LEU A 17 -12.44 -5.62 -5.57
N LYS A 18 -12.54 -6.61 -4.67
CA LYS A 18 -11.53 -7.66 -4.52
C LYS A 18 -11.30 -8.41 -5.83
N VAL A 19 -12.37 -8.83 -6.51
CA VAL A 19 -12.25 -9.58 -7.78
C VAL A 19 -11.60 -8.71 -8.87
N ALA A 20 -11.99 -7.44 -8.97
CA ALA A 20 -11.38 -6.52 -9.93
C ALA A 20 -9.89 -6.30 -9.64
N ALA A 21 -9.54 -6.09 -8.36
CA ALA A 21 -8.17 -5.88 -7.94
C ALA A 21 -7.30 -7.13 -8.12
N ASP A 22 -7.86 -8.32 -7.89
CA ASP A 22 -7.19 -9.61 -8.11
C ASP A 22 -6.87 -9.83 -9.60
N ARG A 23 -7.82 -9.51 -10.49
CA ARG A 23 -7.60 -9.52 -11.94
C ARG A 23 -6.53 -8.53 -12.38
N ALA A 24 -6.56 -7.31 -11.85
CA ALA A 24 -5.56 -6.29 -12.14
C ALA A 24 -4.16 -6.72 -11.65
N ALA A 25 -4.08 -7.33 -10.47
CA ALA A 25 -2.84 -7.83 -9.89
C ALA A 25 -2.26 -8.99 -10.72
N ALA A 26 -3.12 -9.93 -11.14
CA ALA A 26 -2.75 -11.02 -12.03
C ALA A 26 -2.22 -10.50 -13.39
N ALA A 27 -2.85 -9.45 -13.95
CA ALA A 27 -2.39 -8.82 -15.18
C ALA A 27 -1.02 -8.13 -15.04
N ASP A 28 -0.73 -7.55 -13.87
CA ASP A 28 0.56 -6.88 -13.54
C ASP A 28 1.64 -7.89 -13.04
N GLN A 29 1.36 -9.21 -13.05
CA GLN A 29 2.23 -10.26 -12.52
C GLN A 29 2.72 -9.99 -11.08
N ARG A 30 1.88 -9.36 -10.27
CA ARG A 30 2.18 -8.96 -8.89
C ARG A 30 1.11 -9.47 -7.95
N SER A 31 1.46 -9.66 -6.69
CA SER A 31 0.49 -9.96 -5.65
C SER A 31 -0.46 -8.78 -5.44
N LEU A 32 -1.71 -9.06 -5.08
CA LEU A 32 -2.72 -8.04 -4.74
C LEU A 32 -2.19 -7.01 -3.74
N THR A 33 -1.44 -7.46 -2.73
CA THR A 33 -0.80 -6.59 -1.73
C THR A 33 0.15 -5.58 -2.36
N SER A 34 1.04 -6.01 -3.28
CA SER A 34 1.98 -5.10 -3.95
C SER A 34 1.29 -4.13 -4.90
N LEU A 35 0.18 -4.53 -5.52
CA LEU A 35 -0.64 -3.63 -6.32
C LEU A 35 -1.28 -2.55 -5.44
N ILE A 36 -1.87 -2.95 -4.30
CA ILE A 36 -2.47 -2.02 -3.33
C ILE A 36 -1.42 -1.06 -2.78
N GLU A 37 -0.23 -1.56 -2.43
CA GLU A 37 0.87 -0.74 -1.93
C GLU A 37 1.30 0.32 -2.96
N LYS A 38 1.45 -0.07 -4.23
CA LYS A 38 1.78 0.86 -5.32
C LYS A 38 0.67 1.89 -5.54
N LEU A 39 -0.59 1.47 -5.58
CA LEU A 39 -1.72 2.39 -5.73
C LEU A 39 -1.80 3.39 -4.57
N LEU A 40 -1.60 2.90 -3.34
CA LEU A 40 -1.62 3.73 -2.14
C LEU A 40 -0.47 4.74 -2.16
N MET A 41 0.74 4.29 -2.49
CA MET A 41 1.91 5.16 -2.61
C MET A 41 1.71 6.24 -3.70
N ASP A 42 1.22 5.85 -4.87
CA ASP A 42 0.93 6.79 -5.97
C ASP A 42 -0.14 7.82 -5.57
N HIS A 43 -1.20 7.36 -4.90
CA HIS A 43 -2.26 8.22 -4.40
C HIS A 43 -1.75 9.19 -3.33
N LEU A 44 -0.97 8.73 -2.35
CA LEU A 44 -0.41 9.57 -1.30
C LEU A 44 0.58 10.60 -1.84
N ARG A 45 1.41 10.23 -2.82
CA ARG A 45 2.29 11.17 -3.54
C ARG A 45 1.48 12.24 -4.28
N LYS A 46 0.47 11.84 -5.05
CA LYS A 46 -0.38 12.78 -5.80
C LYS A 46 -1.17 13.71 -4.88
N SER A 47 -1.63 13.20 -3.75
CA SER A 47 -2.37 13.96 -2.76
C SER A 47 -1.47 14.82 -1.86
N GLY A 48 -0.14 14.77 -2.01
CA GLY A 48 0.80 15.56 -1.23
C GLY A 48 1.01 15.07 0.21
N PHE A 49 0.47 13.91 0.57
CA PHE A 49 0.66 13.28 1.90
C PHE A 49 2.00 12.54 2.01
N MET A 50 2.69 12.36 0.89
CA MET A 50 3.99 11.69 0.81
C MET A 50 5.06 12.68 0.34
N ASP A 51 5.14 13.82 1.03
CA ASP A 51 6.28 14.73 0.98
C ASP A 51 7.31 14.19 1.97
N ASP A 52 8.31 13.46 1.46
CA ASP A 52 9.58 13.02 2.07
C ASP A 52 9.67 12.85 3.60
N THR A 53 8.59 12.45 4.27
CA THR A 53 8.61 12.24 5.73
C THR A 53 9.06 10.83 6.00
N ASP A 54 10.34 10.59 5.71
CA ASP A 54 11.20 9.54 6.27
C ASP A 54 11.43 9.80 7.79
N ASN A 55 10.37 10.16 8.53
CA ASN A 55 10.45 10.51 9.95
C ASN A 55 9.18 10.08 10.72
N ILE A 56 8.64 8.92 10.38
CA ILE A 56 7.65 8.23 11.23
C ILE A 56 8.35 7.04 11.91
N GLN A 57 9.41 7.34 12.66
CA GLN A 57 10.01 6.43 13.64
C GLN A 57 10.37 7.17 14.95
N ARG A 58 9.49 8.08 15.38
CA ARG A 58 9.63 8.80 16.66
C ARG A 58 8.33 8.81 17.45
N HIS A 59 7.73 7.66 17.68
CA HIS A 59 6.78 7.39 18.77
C HIS A 59 6.84 5.85 18.89
N GLU A 60 7.20 5.24 20.01
CA GLU A 60 6.79 5.52 21.38
C GLU A 60 7.93 5.30 22.38
N GLU A 61 7.73 5.87 23.56
CA GLU A 61 8.63 6.16 24.69
C GLU A 61 9.31 4.97 25.37
#